data_AF-A0A7Y3I3E6-F1
#
_entry.id   AF-A0A7Y3I3E6-F1
#
_cell.length_a   1.000
_cell.length_b   1.000
_cell.length_c   1.000
_cell.angle_alpha   90.00
_cell.angle_beta   90.00
_cell.angle_gamma   90.00
#
_symmetry.space_group_name_H-M   'P 1'
#
loop_
_entity.id
_entity.type
_entity.pdbx_description
1 polymer ?
#
loop_
_entity_poly.entity_id
_entity_poly.type
_entity_poly.pdbx_seq_one_letter_code
_entity_poly.pdbx_strand_id
1 'polypeptide(L)'
;MDGEIRRTECMTFPRSGHGLLQKLLTAYFGEERLGYCESYGNPHAMFEFDPRTRFQKNHDLDLATPRDQPDRQYLVQIRYPIESLVSWFTLACETNDRTDAAASWINFAFEKTAFWMRFYRKWVLDPLPDRLVVNYADLVDDPVTTLADVIEFLGEDAPDRERVASVCERVGIARRNAIRAFKYYGPDFFQLLEGFYAAVPGVDVRAGTLRVPSPEPKGACIETGAVVSELWRVSKALETLAADLNHADLARVGGPEAVAAPLA
;
A
#
# COMPACT_ATOMS: atom_id res chain seq x y z
N MET A 1 25.95 18.82 -1.29
CA MET A 1 25.56 17.56 -0.64
C MET A 1 25.52 16.55 -1.75
N ASP A 2 26.61 15.81 -1.87
CA ASP A 2 27.01 15.11 -3.09
C ASP A 2 27.02 13.59 -2.89
N GLY A 3 26.48 13.09 -1.77
CA GLY A 3 26.38 11.66 -1.49
C GLY A 3 25.56 10.89 -2.53
N GLU A 4 25.99 9.67 -2.84
CA GLU A 4 25.30 8.83 -3.82
C GLU A 4 23.95 8.32 -3.24
N ILE A 5 22.91 8.30 -4.07
CA ILE A 5 21.65 7.63 -3.73
C ILE A 5 21.87 6.13 -3.93
N ARG A 6 21.69 5.35 -2.85
CA ARG A 6 21.71 3.89 -2.90
C ARG A 6 20.61 3.36 -3.79
N ARG A 7 20.90 2.30 -4.54
CA ARG A 7 19.90 1.62 -5.38
C ARG A 7 18.75 1.13 -4.51
N THR A 8 17.57 1.67 -4.75
CA THR A 8 16.40 1.42 -3.92
C THR A 8 15.24 0.94 -4.76
N GLU A 9 14.67 -0.21 -4.39
CA GLU A 9 13.41 -0.69 -4.93
C GLU A 9 12.28 -0.35 -3.96
N CYS A 10 11.33 0.45 -4.44
CA CYS A 10 10.18 0.90 -3.69
C CYS A 10 9.01 -0.06 -3.88
N MET A 11 8.89 -1.01 -2.96
CA MET A 11 7.78 -1.97 -2.89
C MET A 11 6.55 -1.30 -2.31
N THR A 12 5.55 -1.01 -3.13
CA THR A 12 4.36 -0.29 -2.67
C THR A 12 3.11 -1.13 -2.85
N PHE A 13 2.30 -1.30 -1.79
CA PHE A 13 0.95 -1.77 -2.03
C PHE A 13 0.18 -0.69 -2.82
N PRO A 14 -0.57 -1.03 -3.88
CA PRO A 14 -1.26 -0.04 -4.69
C PRO A 14 -2.05 0.97 -3.85
N ARG A 15 -1.90 2.25 -4.21
CA ARG A 15 -2.55 3.40 -3.54
C ARG A 15 -2.06 3.71 -2.11
N SER A 16 -0.86 3.25 -1.75
CA SER A 16 -0.20 3.59 -0.48
C SER A 16 0.64 4.88 -0.53
N GLY A 17 0.27 5.84 -1.38
CA GLY A 17 0.92 7.16 -1.41
C GLY A 17 2.21 7.28 -2.21
N HIS A 18 2.52 6.33 -3.10
CA HIS A 18 3.74 6.39 -3.92
C HIS A 18 3.88 7.69 -4.71
N GLY A 19 2.83 8.15 -5.40
CA GLY A 19 2.89 9.40 -6.16
C GLY A 19 3.12 10.65 -5.30
N LEU A 20 2.74 10.63 -4.02
CA LEU A 20 3.09 11.70 -3.08
C LEU A 20 4.59 11.64 -2.75
N LEU A 21 5.08 10.45 -2.36
CA LEU A 21 6.48 10.27 -2.01
C LEU A 21 7.40 10.61 -3.18
N GLN A 22 7.11 10.12 -4.39
CA GLN A 22 7.85 10.45 -5.60
C GLN A 22 7.96 11.97 -5.78
N LYS A 23 6.85 12.72 -5.68
CA LYS A 23 6.87 14.19 -5.81
C LYS A 23 7.77 14.85 -4.78
N LEU A 24 7.75 14.39 -3.53
CA LEU A 24 8.61 14.89 -2.46
C LEU A 24 10.09 14.59 -2.75
N LEU A 25 10.41 13.34 -3.14
CA LEU A 25 11.77 12.93 -3.47
C LEU A 25 12.31 13.65 -4.70
N THR A 26 11.52 13.82 -5.76
CA THR A 26 11.90 14.60 -6.94
C THR A 26 12.13 16.06 -6.57
N ALA A 27 11.28 16.66 -5.73
CA ALA A 27 11.44 18.03 -5.27
C ALA A 27 12.69 18.22 -4.38
N TYR A 28 13.11 17.19 -3.65
CA TYR A 28 14.30 17.21 -2.79
C TYR A 28 15.59 16.87 -3.55
N PHE A 29 15.65 15.79 -4.33
CA PHE A 29 16.87 15.36 -5.02
C PHE A 29 17.04 15.95 -6.42
N GLY A 30 15.95 16.33 -7.09
CA GLY A 30 15.92 16.59 -8.53
C GLY A 30 15.74 15.31 -9.35
N GLU A 31 15.18 15.43 -10.55
CA GLU A 31 14.86 14.29 -11.44
C GLU A 31 16.11 13.50 -11.84
N GLU A 32 17.17 14.20 -12.26
CA GLU A 32 18.42 13.58 -12.73
C GLU A 32 19.09 12.74 -11.64
N ARG A 33 19.14 13.26 -10.41
CA ARG A 33 19.79 12.58 -9.29
C ARG A 33 18.95 11.41 -8.77
N LEU A 34 17.62 11.58 -8.68
CA LEU A 34 16.73 10.51 -8.23
C LEU A 34 16.70 9.34 -9.23
N GLY A 35 16.79 9.62 -10.54
CA GLY A 35 16.76 8.61 -11.58
C GLY A 35 15.54 7.69 -11.43
N TYR A 36 14.34 8.28 -11.34
CA TYR A 36 13.10 7.57 -11.06
C TYR A 36 12.63 6.71 -12.25
N CYS A 37 12.16 5.49 -11.98
CA CYS A 37 11.53 4.65 -12.99
C CYS A 37 10.30 3.91 -12.44
N GLU A 38 9.27 3.80 -13.28
CA GLU A 38 8.14 2.90 -13.08
C GLU A 38 8.39 1.59 -13.82
N SER A 39 8.38 0.46 -13.12
CA SER A 39 8.62 -0.87 -13.72
C SER A 39 7.65 -1.25 -14.84
N TYR A 40 6.48 -0.60 -14.92
CA TYR A 40 5.44 -0.88 -15.93
C TYR A 40 5.82 -0.53 -17.36
N GLY A 41 6.78 0.38 -17.57
CA GLY A 41 7.16 0.82 -18.92
C GLY A 41 8.05 -0.16 -19.69
N ASN A 42 8.57 -1.19 -19.02
CA ASN A 42 9.48 -2.16 -19.63
C ASN A 42 9.10 -3.58 -19.17
N PRO A 43 8.54 -4.44 -20.04
CA PRO A 43 8.18 -5.82 -19.67
C PRO A 43 9.37 -6.67 -19.21
N HIS A 44 10.62 -6.25 -19.49
CA HIS A 44 11.83 -6.88 -18.94
C HIS A 44 12.19 -6.37 -17.52
N ALA A 45 11.66 -5.22 -17.10
CA ALA A 45 11.92 -4.61 -15.78
C ALA A 45 10.98 -5.11 -14.67
N MET A 46 10.06 -6.04 -14.96
CA MET A 46 9.22 -6.65 -13.91
C MET A 46 10.03 -7.42 -12.88
N PHE A 47 11.25 -7.86 -13.23
CA PHE A 47 12.16 -8.56 -12.31
C PHE A 47 13.58 -7.98 -12.29
N GLU A 48 13.99 -7.27 -13.35
CA GLU A 48 15.31 -6.66 -13.43
C GLU A 48 15.25 -5.17 -13.09
N PHE A 49 16.14 -4.76 -12.19
CA PHE A 49 16.31 -3.36 -11.84
C PHE A 49 17.04 -2.64 -12.96
N ASP A 50 16.54 -1.50 -13.42
CA ASP A 50 17.24 -0.73 -14.45
C ASP A 50 18.51 -0.09 -13.84
N PRO A 51 19.72 -0.45 -14.31
CA PRO A 51 20.98 0.02 -13.71
C PRO A 51 21.19 1.53 -13.84
N ARG A 52 20.41 2.20 -14.70
CA ARG A 52 20.42 3.67 -14.88
C ARG A 52 19.59 4.38 -13.83
N THR A 53 18.76 3.65 -13.09
CA THR A 53 17.86 4.22 -12.09
C THR A 53 18.48 4.09 -10.71
N ARG A 54 18.05 4.95 -9.78
CA ARG A 54 18.41 4.82 -8.36
C ARG A 54 17.18 4.55 -7.50
N PHE A 55 15.99 4.84 -8.00
CA PHE A 55 14.73 4.59 -7.33
C PHE A 55 13.70 3.98 -8.30
N GLN A 56 13.41 2.70 -8.11
CA GLN A 56 12.48 1.95 -8.97
C GLN A 56 11.20 1.59 -8.19
N LYS A 57 10.04 1.90 -8.74
CA LYS A 57 8.74 1.50 -8.17
C LYS A 57 8.39 0.06 -8.55
N ASN A 58 7.84 -0.71 -7.61
CA ASN A 58 7.28 -2.03 -7.87
C ASN A 58 6.05 -2.32 -6.97
N HIS A 59 4.94 -2.81 -7.54
CA HIS A 59 3.75 -3.23 -6.77
C HIS A 59 3.74 -4.72 -6.40
N ASP A 60 4.62 -5.54 -6.98
CA ASP A 60 4.73 -6.99 -6.75
C ASP A 60 3.37 -7.70 -6.81
N LEU A 61 2.63 -7.45 -7.90
CA LEU A 61 1.22 -7.85 -8.04
C LEU A 61 1.00 -9.36 -7.96
N ASP A 62 2.02 -10.16 -8.30
CA ASP A 62 2.02 -11.63 -8.22
C ASP A 62 2.74 -12.17 -6.99
N LEU A 63 3.36 -11.29 -6.19
CA LEU A 63 4.20 -11.61 -5.04
C LEU A 63 5.43 -12.46 -5.40
N ALA A 64 5.92 -12.38 -6.64
CA ALA A 64 7.06 -13.17 -7.12
C ALA A 64 8.40 -12.42 -7.07
N THR A 65 8.41 -11.11 -6.78
CA THR A 65 9.65 -10.32 -6.72
C THR A 65 10.62 -10.89 -5.68
N PRO A 66 11.87 -11.22 -6.03
CA PRO A 66 12.87 -11.70 -5.08
C PRO A 66 13.19 -10.67 -3.98
N ARG A 67 13.59 -11.12 -2.79
CA ARG A 67 13.87 -10.25 -1.63
C ARG A 67 15.34 -10.18 -1.23
N ASP A 68 16.16 -11.07 -1.78
CA ASP A 68 17.54 -11.35 -1.37
C ASP A 68 18.58 -10.78 -2.35
N GLN A 69 18.21 -9.72 -3.06
CA GLN A 69 19.12 -9.03 -3.98
C GLN A 69 20.16 -8.21 -3.19
N PRO A 70 21.47 -8.54 -3.29
CA PRO A 70 22.51 -7.91 -2.46
C PRO A 70 22.91 -6.51 -2.92
N ASP A 71 22.43 -6.06 -4.09
CA ASP A 71 22.84 -4.80 -4.73
C ASP A 71 21.84 -3.65 -4.55
N ARG A 72 20.80 -3.86 -3.74
CA ARG A 72 19.74 -2.87 -3.50
C ARG A 72 19.16 -2.97 -2.09
N GLN A 73 18.53 -1.90 -1.68
CA GLN A 73 17.72 -1.81 -0.47
C GLN A 73 16.24 -1.66 -0.82
N TYR A 74 15.35 -1.90 0.15
CA TYR A 74 13.91 -1.92 -0.06
C TYR A 74 13.21 -0.82 0.73
N LEU A 75 12.53 0.07 0.02
CA LEU A 75 11.58 0.99 0.63
C LEU A 75 10.17 0.40 0.48
N VAL A 76 9.52 0.05 1.58
CA VAL A 76 8.19 -0.56 1.55
C VAL A 76 7.14 0.48 1.90
N GLN A 77 6.27 0.86 0.96
CA GLN A 77 5.16 1.77 1.24
C GLN A 77 3.86 1.00 1.49
N ILE A 78 3.26 1.26 2.65
CA ILE A 78 2.01 0.66 3.10
C ILE A 78 1.05 1.74 3.60
N ARG A 79 -0.23 1.41 3.64
CA ARG A 79 -1.31 2.27 4.15
C ARG A 79 -2.37 1.39 4.80
N TYR A 80 -3.13 1.97 5.73
CA TYR A 80 -4.28 1.30 6.35
C TYR A 80 -5.14 0.62 5.27
N PRO A 81 -5.39 -0.70 5.40
CA PRO A 81 -5.84 -1.53 4.29
C PRO A 81 -7.11 -1.00 3.61
N ILE A 82 -8.13 -0.67 4.41
CA ILE A 82 -9.43 -0.27 3.88
C ILE A 82 -9.31 1.03 3.07
N GLU A 83 -8.48 1.99 3.50
CA GLU A 83 -8.25 3.22 2.72
C GLU A 83 -7.59 2.93 1.37
N SER A 84 -6.62 2.00 1.34
CA SER A 84 -5.95 1.59 0.10
C SER A 84 -6.92 0.90 -0.85
N LEU A 85 -7.76 -0.01 -0.33
CA LEU A 85 -8.78 -0.72 -1.10
C LEU A 85 -9.80 0.25 -1.73
N VAL A 86 -10.35 1.16 -0.92
CA VAL A 86 -11.31 2.18 -1.41
C VAL A 86 -10.66 3.06 -2.49
N SER A 87 -9.44 3.54 -2.24
CA SER A 87 -8.70 4.37 -3.21
C SER A 87 -8.38 3.62 -4.50
N TRP A 88 -8.14 2.31 -4.42
CA TRP A 88 -7.80 1.48 -5.58
C TRP A 88 -9.04 1.15 -6.40
N PHE A 89 -10.14 0.80 -5.75
CA PHE A 89 -11.40 0.56 -6.44
C PHE A 89 -11.90 1.82 -7.16
N THR A 90 -11.82 2.98 -6.49
CA THR A 90 -12.21 4.27 -7.09
C THR A 90 -11.42 4.53 -8.37
N LEU A 91 -10.09 4.39 -8.33
CA LEU A 91 -9.25 4.53 -9.52
C LEU A 91 -9.62 3.51 -10.60
N ALA A 92 -9.84 2.24 -10.25
CA ALA A 92 -10.19 1.20 -11.21
C ALA A 92 -11.54 1.47 -11.90
N CYS A 93 -12.48 2.12 -11.21
CA CYS A 93 -13.72 2.57 -11.82
C CYS A 93 -13.48 3.75 -12.76
N GLU A 94 -12.67 4.73 -12.35
CA GLU A 94 -12.29 5.90 -13.16
C GLU A 94 -11.55 5.51 -14.45
N THR A 95 -10.74 4.45 -14.41
CA THR A 95 -10.00 3.92 -15.57
C THR A 95 -10.78 2.89 -16.39
N ASN A 96 -12.02 2.56 -16.01
CA ASN A 96 -12.86 1.51 -16.60
C ASN A 96 -12.27 0.09 -16.49
N ASP A 97 -11.33 -0.15 -15.57
CA ASP A 97 -10.81 -1.49 -15.26
C ASP A 97 -11.79 -2.30 -14.40
N ARG A 98 -12.74 -1.63 -13.75
CA ARG A 98 -13.80 -2.23 -12.94
C ARG A 98 -15.12 -1.49 -13.13
N THR A 99 -16.22 -2.21 -12.96
CA THR A 99 -17.57 -1.63 -12.98
C THR A 99 -17.84 -0.85 -11.69
N ASP A 100 -18.31 0.40 -11.80
CA ASP A 100 -18.74 1.22 -10.66
C ASP A 100 -20.09 0.73 -10.09
N ALA A 101 -20.05 -0.39 -9.35
CA ALA A 101 -21.21 -1.04 -8.74
C ALA A 101 -20.88 -1.67 -7.37
N ALA A 102 -21.87 -1.73 -6.47
CA ALA A 102 -21.69 -2.27 -5.12
C ALA A 102 -21.23 -3.73 -5.12
N ALA A 103 -21.80 -4.57 -5.99
CA ALA A 103 -21.36 -5.97 -6.10
C ALA A 103 -19.92 -6.09 -6.63
N SER A 104 -19.51 -5.22 -7.55
CA SER A 104 -18.13 -5.17 -8.02
C SER A 104 -17.17 -4.75 -6.91
N TRP A 105 -17.57 -3.79 -6.07
CA TRP A 105 -16.83 -3.39 -4.88
C TRP A 105 -16.63 -4.55 -3.90
N ILE A 106 -17.67 -5.32 -3.60
CA ILE A 106 -17.58 -6.46 -2.68
C ILE A 106 -16.56 -7.49 -3.18
N ASN A 107 -16.67 -7.90 -4.45
CA ASN A 107 -15.73 -8.87 -5.04
C ASN A 107 -14.30 -8.33 -5.05
N PHE A 108 -14.13 -7.07 -5.43
CA PHE A 108 -12.83 -6.40 -5.40
C PHE A 108 -12.25 -6.36 -3.99
N ALA A 109 -13.05 -5.99 -2.98
CA ALA A 109 -12.59 -5.86 -1.61
C ALA A 109 -12.10 -7.21 -1.04
N PHE A 110 -12.80 -8.31 -1.29
CA PHE A 110 -12.35 -9.64 -0.85
C PHE A 110 -11.04 -10.06 -1.55
N GLU A 111 -10.98 -9.93 -2.88
CA GLU A 111 -9.77 -10.24 -3.67
C GLU A 111 -8.56 -9.43 -3.16
N LYS A 112 -8.74 -8.12 -2.99
CA LYS A 112 -7.65 -7.23 -2.56
C LYS A 112 -7.33 -7.32 -1.07
N THR A 113 -8.26 -7.78 -0.24
CA THR A 113 -7.98 -8.09 1.17
C THR A 113 -6.96 -9.23 1.28
N ALA A 114 -7.19 -10.33 0.56
CA ALA A 114 -6.26 -11.46 0.53
C ALA A 114 -4.88 -11.04 0.02
N PHE A 115 -4.84 -10.30 -1.09
CA PHE A 115 -3.58 -9.78 -1.64
C PHE A 115 -2.86 -8.84 -0.67
N TRP A 116 -3.56 -7.90 -0.04
CA TRP A 116 -2.97 -6.97 0.94
C TRP A 116 -2.32 -7.72 2.10
N MET A 117 -2.99 -8.74 2.66
CA MET A 117 -2.44 -9.52 3.77
C MET A 117 -1.16 -10.27 3.39
N ARG A 118 -1.13 -10.85 2.19
CA ARG A 118 0.07 -11.54 1.68
C ARG A 118 1.20 -10.57 1.38
N PHE A 119 0.91 -9.40 0.81
CA PHE A 119 1.88 -8.33 0.59
C PHE A 119 2.45 -7.83 1.93
N TYR A 120 1.57 -7.54 2.90
CA TYR A 120 1.95 -7.09 4.24
C TYR A 120 2.85 -8.09 4.94
N ARG A 121 2.49 -9.38 4.91
CA ARG A 121 3.36 -10.44 5.43
C ARG A 121 4.73 -10.42 4.74
N LYS A 122 4.76 -10.49 3.40
CA LYS A 122 5.99 -10.60 2.62
C LYS A 122 6.93 -9.41 2.81
N TRP A 123 6.41 -8.19 2.79
CA TRP A 123 7.23 -6.99 2.73
C TRP A 123 7.35 -6.26 4.06
N VAL A 124 6.41 -6.45 4.99
CA VAL A 124 6.42 -5.75 6.30
C VAL A 124 6.79 -6.69 7.45
N LEU A 125 6.13 -7.85 7.57
CA LEU A 125 6.33 -8.74 8.73
C LEU A 125 7.56 -9.63 8.61
N ASP A 126 7.75 -10.27 7.47
CA ASP A 126 8.90 -11.13 7.24
C ASP A 126 10.19 -10.30 7.34
N PRO A 127 11.23 -10.77 8.06
CA PRO A 127 12.50 -10.07 8.16
C PRO A 127 13.14 -9.87 6.78
N LEU A 128 13.61 -8.64 6.53
CA LEU A 128 14.31 -8.25 5.30
C LEU A 128 15.44 -7.29 5.68
N PRO A 129 16.72 -7.61 5.40
CA PRO A 129 17.80 -6.65 5.58
C PRO A 129 17.58 -5.41 4.71
N ASP A 130 18.15 -4.28 5.15
CA ASP A 130 18.19 -3.02 4.39
C ASP A 130 16.80 -2.60 3.89
N ARG A 131 15.84 -2.63 4.81
CA ARG A 131 14.45 -2.26 4.57
C ARG A 131 14.03 -1.10 5.46
N LEU A 132 13.43 -0.08 4.85
CA LEU A 132 12.62 0.91 5.54
C LEU A 132 11.15 0.72 5.15
N VAL A 133 10.25 0.67 6.13
CA VAL A 133 8.81 0.63 5.87
C VAL A 133 8.21 2.00 6.18
N VAL A 134 7.52 2.58 5.20
CA VAL A 134 6.87 3.88 5.29
C VAL A 134 5.36 3.68 5.30
N ASN A 135 4.74 4.06 6.40
CA ASN A 135 3.29 4.15 6.48
C ASN A 135 2.81 5.47 5.88
N TYR A 136 1.77 5.41 5.05
CA TYR A 136 1.17 6.59 4.46
C TYR A 136 0.66 7.59 5.50
N ALA A 137 0.12 7.13 6.63
CA ALA A 137 -0.37 8.01 7.67
C ALA A 137 0.76 8.87 8.25
N ASP A 138 1.92 8.26 8.56
CA ASP A 138 3.09 8.96 9.10
C ASP A 138 3.61 10.00 8.09
N LEU A 139 3.67 9.64 6.80
CA LEU A 139 4.07 10.56 5.72
C LEU A 139 3.14 11.77 5.58
N VAL A 140 1.87 11.65 5.98
CA VAL A 140 0.90 12.75 5.88
C VAL A 140 0.81 13.55 7.18
N ASP A 141 0.89 12.88 8.33
CA ASP A 141 0.68 13.48 9.64
C ASP A 141 1.97 14.13 10.19
N ASP A 142 3.15 13.53 9.91
CA ASP A 142 4.47 14.11 10.18
C ASP A 142 5.38 13.96 8.95
N PRO A 143 5.11 14.76 7.90
CA PRO A 143 5.82 14.62 6.63
C PRO A 143 7.30 14.96 6.73
N VAL A 144 7.69 15.88 7.62
CA VAL A 144 9.08 16.34 7.74
C VAL A 144 9.94 15.25 8.33
N THR A 145 9.51 14.64 9.45
CA THR A 145 10.24 13.53 10.05
C THR A 145 10.28 12.33 9.11
N THR A 146 9.13 11.92 8.59
CA THR A 146 9.05 10.74 7.72
C THR A 146 9.88 10.90 6.45
N LEU A 147 9.86 12.08 5.82
CA LEU A 147 10.66 12.34 4.62
C LEU A 147 12.16 12.40 4.93
N ALA A 148 12.56 12.95 6.08
CA ALA A 148 13.96 12.95 6.52
C ALA A 148 14.49 11.51 6.68
N ASP A 149 13.71 10.63 7.32
CA ASP A 149 14.07 9.21 7.51
C ASP A 149 14.20 8.50 6.15
N VAL A 150 13.31 8.79 5.20
CA VAL A 150 13.41 8.25 3.84
C VAL A 150 14.67 8.75 3.13
N ILE A 151 14.97 10.05 3.23
CA ILE A 151 16.17 10.63 2.58
C ILE A 151 17.45 10.04 3.16
N GLU A 152 17.53 9.91 4.48
CA GLU A 152 18.64 9.25 5.17
C GLU A 152 18.78 7.79 4.76
N PHE A 153 17.66 7.07 4.64
CA PHE A 153 17.66 5.70 4.13
C PHE A 153 18.11 5.63 2.66
N LEU A 154 17.75 6.59 1.81
CA LEU A 154 18.12 6.59 0.40
C LEU A 154 19.59 6.98 0.16
N GLY A 155 20.18 7.81 1.00
CA GLY A 155 21.53 8.35 0.82
C GLY A 155 22.54 7.87 1.86
N GLU A 156 23.74 8.44 1.77
CA GLU A 156 24.78 8.35 2.81
C GLU A 156 24.86 9.63 3.67
N ASP A 157 24.43 10.76 3.10
CA ASP A 157 24.44 12.06 3.76
C ASP A 157 23.23 12.22 4.69
N ALA A 158 23.44 12.95 5.79
CA ALA A 158 22.34 13.37 6.65
C ALA A 158 21.38 14.31 5.89
N PRO A 159 20.05 14.20 6.09
CA PRO A 159 19.07 15.05 5.42
C PRO A 159 19.18 16.52 5.86
N ASP A 160 19.10 17.45 4.91
CA ASP A 160 18.94 18.88 5.19
C ASP A 160 17.49 19.14 5.62
N ARG A 161 17.30 19.26 6.93
CA ARG A 161 15.98 19.39 7.55
C ARG A 161 15.25 20.67 7.16
N GLU A 162 15.96 21.77 6.90
CA GLU A 162 15.35 23.02 6.43
C GLU A 162 14.81 22.85 5.01
N ARG A 163 15.60 22.21 4.13
CA ARG A 163 15.16 21.87 2.77
C ARG A 163 14.00 20.89 2.78
N VAL A 164 14.04 19.85 3.62
CA VAL A 164 12.92 18.89 3.79
C VAL A 164 11.64 19.64 4.16
N ALA A 165 11.68 20.50 5.18
CA ALA A 165 10.52 21.27 5.62
C ALA A 165 9.96 22.15 4.48
N SER A 166 10.84 22.87 3.76
CA SER A 166 10.45 23.70 2.62
C SER A 166 9.80 22.90 1.48
N VAL A 167 10.32 21.69 1.19
CA VAL A 167 9.72 20.79 0.20
C VAL A 167 8.33 20.33 0.63
N CYS A 168 8.16 19.90 1.88
CA CYS A 168 6.87 19.46 2.43
C CYS A 168 5.82 20.58 2.37
N GLU A 169 6.18 21.79 2.77
CA GLU A 169 5.31 22.97 2.71
C GLU A 169 4.86 23.25 1.27
N ARG A 170 5.81 23.31 0.32
CA ARG A 170 5.53 23.61 -1.08
C ARG A 170 4.63 22.57 -1.76
N VAL A 171 4.77 21.29 -1.41
CA VAL A 171 3.95 20.21 -2.00
C VAL A 171 2.51 20.22 -1.48
N GLY A 172 2.25 20.81 -0.30
CA GLY A 172 0.89 20.93 0.25
C GLY A 172 0.30 19.56 0.60
N ILE A 173 0.92 18.86 1.54
CA ILE A 173 0.56 17.49 1.94
C ILE A 173 -0.74 17.53 2.75
N ALA A 174 -1.73 16.76 2.33
CA ALA A 174 -3.01 16.67 3.02
C ALA A 174 -3.68 15.31 2.78
N ARG A 175 -4.44 14.83 3.77
CA ARG A 175 -5.36 13.70 3.60
C ARG A 175 -6.51 14.14 2.71
N ARG A 176 -6.80 13.36 1.66
CA ARG A 176 -7.79 13.75 0.64
C ARG A 176 -9.16 13.10 0.78
N ASN A 177 -9.26 11.96 1.47
CA ASN A 177 -10.48 11.15 1.48
C ASN A 177 -10.79 10.61 2.88
N ALA A 178 -12.06 10.66 3.26
CA ALA A 178 -12.59 9.95 4.41
C ALA A 178 -13.30 8.67 3.94
N ILE A 179 -13.01 7.53 4.57
CA ILE A 179 -13.60 6.23 4.20
C ILE A 179 -15.13 6.27 4.23
N ARG A 180 -15.71 6.96 5.22
CA ARG A 180 -17.16 7.09 5.40
C ARG A 180 -17.86 7.86 4.28
N ALA A 181 -17.10 8.62 3.48
CA ALA A 181 -17.63 9.34 2.32
C ALA A 181 -17.63 8.47 1.04
N PHE A 182 -17.14 7.23 1.12
CA PHE A 182 -17.13 6.32 -0.02
C PHE A 182 -18.55 5.91 -0.42
N LYS A 183 -18.84 5.96 -1.73
CA LYS A 183 -20.16 5.71 -2.31
C LYS A 183 -20.76 4.35 -1.93
N TYR A 184 -19.93 3.32 -1.74
CA TYR A 184 -20.36 1.97 -1.33
C TYR A 184 -20.03 1.67 0.14
N TYR A 185 -19.92 2.69 0.98
CA TYR A 185 -19.79 2.50 2.41
C TYR A 185 -21.05 1.86 2.97
N GLY A 186 -20.93 0.62 3.43
CA GLY A 186 -21.94 -0.09 4.21
C GLY A 186 -21.33 -0.48 5.56
N PRO A 187 -21.89 -0.04 6.70
CA PRO A 187 -21.26 -0.25 8.01
C PRO A 187 -21.01 -1.73 8.32
N ASP A 188 -21.97 -2.61 8.02
CA ASP A 188 -21.84 -4.05 8.28
C ASP A 188 -20.73 -4.69 7.43
N PHE A 189 -20.64 -4.29 6.15
CA PHE A 189 -19.60 -4.81 5.25
C PHE A 189 -18.21 -4.30 5.64
N PHE A 190 -18.08 -3.03 6.05
CA PHE A 190 -16.82 -2.49 6.52
C PHE A 190 -16.40 -3.11 7.86
N GLN A 191 -17.35 -3.37 8.76
CA GLN A 191 -17.09 -4.12 9.99
C GLN A 191 -16.62 -5.55 9.69
N LEU A 192 -17.17 -6.22 8.67
CA LEU A 192 -16.68 -7.50 8.21
C LEU A 192 -15.23 -7.41 7.71
N LEU A 193 -14.89 -6.39 6.90
CA LEU A 193 -13.52 -6.16 6.44
C LEU A 193 -12.56 -5.90 7.61
N GLU A 194 -12.95 -5.05 8.55
CA GLU A 194 -12.21 -4.80 9.80
C GLU A 194 -11.99 -6.11 10.57
N GLY A 195 -12.97 -7.01 10.60
CA GLY A 195 -12.84 -8.33 11.22
C GLY A 195 -11.66 -9.15 10.68
N PHE A 196 -11.40 -9.10 9.36
CA PHE A 196 -10.24 -9.77 8.77
C PHE A 196 -8.92 -9.12 9.24
N TYR A 197 -8.89 -7.79 9.34
CA TYR A 197 -7.66 -7.07 9.68
C TYR A 197 -7.38 -7.00 11.18
N ALA A 198 -8.36 -7.29 12.05
CA ALA A 198 -8.22 -7.21 13.50
C ALA A 198 -7.10 -8.10 14.07
N ALA A 199 -6.74 -9.19 13.36
CA ALA A 199 -5.66 -10.09 13.73
C ALA A 199 -4.30 -9.72 13.11
N VAL A 200 -4.24 -8.70 12.25
CA VAL A 200 -2.99 -8.29 11.58
C VAL A 200 -2.14 -7.46 12.54
N PRO A 201 -0.87 -7.83 12.81
CA PRO A 201 0.02 -7.06 13.66
C PRO A 201 0.15 -5.60 13.19
N GLY A 202 -0.05 -4.67 14.12
CA GLY A 202 0.05 -3.24 13.84
C GLY A 202 -1.24 -2.58 13.34
N VAL A 203 -2.26 -3.35 12.94
CA VAL A 203 -3.54 -2.77 12.53
C VAL A 203 -4.43 -2.53 13.76
N ASP A 204 -4.81 -1.29 13.99
CA ASP A 204 -5.87 -0.91 14.94
C ASP A 204 -7.12 -0.53 14.16
N VAL A 205 -8.05 -1.48 14.07
CA VAL A 205 -9.32 -1.30 13.33
C VAL A 205 -10.25 -0.31 14.01
N ARG A 206 -10.17 -0.12 15.33
CA ARG A 206 -11.02 0.85 16.04
C ARG A 206 -10.56 2.28 15.79
N ALA A 207 -9.26 2.48 15.78
CA ALA A 207 -8.67 3.78 15.45
C ALA A 207 -8.62 4.04 13.94
N GLY A 208 -8.81 3.01 13.10
CA GLY A 208 -8.60 3.12 11.65
C GLY A 208 -7.14 3.43 11.31
N THR A 209 -6.20 2.89 12.10
CA THR A 209 -4.77 3.18 11.95
C THR A 209 -3.97 1.92 11.72
N LEU A 210 -2.83 2.08 11.07
CA LEU A 210 -1.80 1.07 10.93
C LEU A 210 -0.55 1.65 11.58
N ARG A 211 0.05 0.92 12.52
CA ARG A 211 1.35 1.21 13.09
C ARG A 211 2.28 0.09 12.66
N VAL A 212 3.28 0.42 11.86
CA VAL A 212 4.22 -0.59 11.40
C VAL A 212 4.98 -1.13 12.62
N PRO A 213 4.99 -2.45 12.84
CA PRO A 213 5.80 -3.03 13.90
C PRO A 213 7.27 -2.66 13.67
N SER A 214 7.95 -2.16 14.71
CA SER A 214 9.40 -1.94 14.61
C SER A 214 10.06 -3.26 14.22
N PRO A 215 10.98 -3.28 13.24
CA PRO A 215 11.80 -4.47 13.04
C PRO A 215 12.52 -4.71 14.36
N GLU A 216 12.28 -5.86 14.99
CA GLU A 216 13.03 -6.20 16.19
C GLU A 216 14.52 -6.28 15.84
N PRO A 217 15.42 -5.97 16.78
CA PRO A 217 16.86 -6.09 16.56
C PRO A 217 17.19 -7.49 16.02
N LYS A 218 18.10 -7.55 15.03
CA LYS A 218 18.57 -8.77 14.36
C LYS A 218 18.70 -9.94 15.37
N GLY A 219 17.81 -10.93 15.26
CA GLY A 219 17.88 -12.17 16.05
C GLY A 219 16.71 -12.43 17.00
N ALA A 220 15.83 -11.46 17.23
CA ALA A 220 14.58 -11.73 17.94
C ALA A 220 13.54 -12.23 16.92
N CYS A 221 13.38 -13.56 16.87
CA CYS A 221 12.20 -14.15 16.25
C CYS A 221 11.01 -13.80 17.14
N ILE A 222 10.22 -12.79 16.76
CA ILE A 222 8.84 -12.72 17.22
C ILE A 222 8.26 -14.12 16.98
N GLU A 223 7.55 -14.70 17.97
CA GLU A 223 6.72 -15.90 17.81
C GLU A 223 5.57 -15.62 16.81
N THR A 224 5.95 -15.35 15.58
CA THR A 224 5.10 -14.98 14.46
C THR A 224 4.46 -16.21 13.86
N GLY A 225 4.96 -17.42 14.14
CA GLY A 225 4.50 -18.65 13.52
C GLY A 225 2.98 -18.83 13.57
N ALA A 226 2.35 -18.58 14.73
CA ALA A 226 0.91 -18.69 14.89
C ALA A 226 0.14 -17.61 14.10
N VAL A 227 0.53 -16.34 14.26
CA VAL A 227 -0.11 -15.20 13.57
C VAL A 227 0.04 -15.31 12.06
N VAL A 228 1.22 -15.70 11.60
CA VAL A 228 1.57 -15.86 10.19
C VAL A 228 0.81 -17.01 9.56
N SER A 229 0.64 -18.12 10.27
CA SER A 229 -0.20 -19.24 9.84
C SER A 229 -1.67 -18.83 9.70
N GLU A 230 -2.18 -18.06 10.67
CA GLU A 230 -3.58 -17.61 10.64
C GLU A 230 -3.85 -16.61 9.50
N LEU A 231 -2.96 -15.65 9.26
CA LEU A 231 -3.07 -14.73 8.13
C LEU A 231 -3.09 -15.47 6.79
N TRP A 232 -2.29 -16.53 6.66
CA TRP A 232 -2.32 -17.37 5.47
C TRP A 232 -3.65 -18.10 5.32
N ARG A 233 -4.16 -18.68 6.40
CA ARG A 233 -5.46 -19.39 6.41
C ARG A 233 -6.61 -18.47 6.02
N VAL A 234 -6.68 -17.28 6.62
CA VAL A 234 -7.69 -16.26 6.31
C VAL A 234 -7.56 -15.80 4.86
N SER A 235 -6.35 -15.50 4.39
CA SER A 235 -6.12 -15.10 3.00
C SER A 235 -6.58 -16.18 2.01
N LYS A 236 -6.34 -17.47 2.30
CA LYS A 236 -6.79 -18.57 1.43
C LYS A 236 -8.30 -18.73 1.43
N ALA A 237 -8.95 -18.60 2.58
CA ALA A 237 -10.41 -18.64 2.67
C ALA A 237 -11.05 -17.49 1.88
N LEU A 238 -10.45 -16.30 1.90
CA LEU A 238 -10.90 -15.14 1.13
C LEU A 238 -10.75 -15.33 -0.39
N GLU A 239 -9.66 -15.95 -0.84
CA GLU A 239 -9.47 -16.30 -2.26
C GLU A 239 -10.57 -17.26 -2.73
N THR A 240 -10.91 -18.28 -1.93
CA THR A 240 -12.02 -19.21 -2.23
C THR A 240 -13.36 -18.48 -2.27
N LEU A 241 -13.66 -17.64 -1.27
CA LEU A 241 -14.90 -16.86 -1.24
C LEU A 241 -15.02 -15.92 -2.45
N ALA A 242 -13.94 -15.25 -2.83
CA ALA A 242 -13.93 -14.38 -4.00
C ALA A 242 -14.15 -15.15 -5.31
N ALA A 243 -13.58 -16.36 -5.43
CA ALA A 243 -13.82 -17.24 -6.58
C ALA A 243 -15.29 -17.67 -6.64
N ASP A 244 -15.87 -18.09 -5.52
CA ASP A 244 -17.27 -18.50 -5.43
C ASP A 244 -18.23 -17.36 -5.77
N LEU A 245 -17.95 -16.14 -5.33
CA LEU A 245 -18.74 -14.94 -5.66
C LEU A 245 -18.66 -14.54 -7.14
N ASN A 246 -17.57 -14.89 -7.83
CA ASN A 246 -17.46 -14.67 -9.28
C ASN A 246 -18.22 -15.74 -10.09
N HIS A 247 -18.41 -16.94 -9.51
CA HIS A 247 -19.15 -18.04 -10.14
C HIS A 247 -20.65 -18.03 -9.83
N ALA A 248 -21.05 -17.55 -8.66
CA ALA A 248 -22.44 -17.34 -8.32
C ALA A 248 -22.98 -16.14 -9.11
N ASP A 249 -23.87 -16.41 -10.07
CA ASP A 249 -24.55 -15.39 -10.86
C ASP A 249 -24.97 -14.19 -9.98
N LEU A 250 -24.42 -13.02 -10.31
CA LEU A 250 -24.77 -11.71 -9.73
C LEU A 250 -26.27 -11.36 -9.87
N ALA A 251 -27.07 -12.24 -10.51
CA ALA A 251 -28.51 -12.14 -10.66
C ALA A 251 -29.30 -12.19 -9.33
N ARG A 252 -28.69 -12.58 -8.19
CA ARG A 252 -29.39 -12.67 -6.89
C ARG A 252 -29.05 -11.61 -5.86
N VAL A 253 -28.00 -10.82 -6.05
CA VAL A 253 -27.66 -9.69 -5.15
C VAL A 253 -28.23 -8.39 -5.74
N GLY A 254 -29.51 -8.44 -6.12
CA GLY A 254 -30.30 -7.24 -6.35
C GLY A 254 -30.61 -6.62 -4.99
N GLY A 255 -30.19 -5.38 -4.79
CA GLY A 255 -30.59 -4.59 -3.63
C GLY A 255 -32.12 -4.46 -3.52
N PRO A 256 -32.64 -4.01 -2.37
CA PRO A 256 -34.07 -3.79 -2.20
C PRO A 256 -34.59 -2.88 -3.31
N GLU A 257 -35.62 -3.34 -4.03
CA GLU A 257 -36.39 -2.51 -4.94
C GLU A 257 -36.69 -1.18 -4.25
N ALA A 258 -36.17 -0.09 -4.81
CA ALA A 258 -36.69 1.22 -4.54
C ALA A 258 -38.15 1.21 -5.01
N VAL A 259 -39.07 1.06 -4.06
CA VAL A 259 -40.50 1.22 -4.28
C VAL A 259 -40.71 2.66 -4.75
N ALA A 260 -40.77 2.84 -6.06
CA ALA A 260 -41.25 4.07 -6.66
C ALA A 260 -42.74 4.19 -6.30
N ALA A 261 -43.04 5.06 -5.33
CA ALA A 261 -44.40 5.52 -5.11
C ALA A 261 -44.87 6.26 -6.37
N PRO A 262 -46.07 5.97 -6.91
CA PRO A 262 -46.60 6.74 -8.02
C PRO A 262 -46.92 8.16 -7.53
N LEU A 263 -46.36 9.16 -8.22
CA LEU A 263 -46.86 10.53 -8.12
C LEU A 263 -48.27 10.57 -8.73
N ALA A 264 -49.19 11.19 -7.99
CA ALA A 264 -50.57 11.45 -8.37
C ALA A 264 -50.69 12.42 -9.55
#